data_AF-A0A3Q2XQM5-F1
#
_entry.id   AF-A0A3Q2XQM5-F1
#
_cell.length_a   1.000
_cell.length_b   1.000
_cell.length_c   1.000
_cell.angle_alpha   90.00
_cell.angle_beta   90.00
_cell.angle_gamma   90.00
#
_symmetry.space_group_name_H-M   'P 1'
#
loop_
_entity.id
_entity.type
_entity.pdbx_description
1 polymer ?
#
loop_
_entity_poly.entity_id
_entity_poly.type
_entity_poly.pdbx_seq_one_letter_code
_entity_poly.pdbx_strand_id
1 'polypeptide(L)' 'VMVDDLLTPCSPGDPAALEMTWMDVPSDKLLEPIVCMSDMLRSLSTTRPTVNTEDLLKVKKFTEDFGMEG' A
#
# COMPACT_ATOMS: atom_id res chain seq x y z
N VAL A 1 17.69 -5.30 -22.28
CA VAL A 1 18.48 -6.47 -21.86
C VAL A 1 17.63 -7.20 -20.84
N MET A 2 17.35 -8.49 -21.04
CA MET A 2 16.67 -9.33 -20.04
C MET A 2 17.72 -9.87 -19.07
N VAL A 3 17.36 -10.00 -17.79
CA VAL A 3 18.25 -10.42 -16.69
C VAL A 3 17.58 -11.61 -16.02
N ASP A 4 18.24 -12.77 -16.03
CA ASP A 4 17.64 -14.05 -15.65
C ASP A 4 18.06 -14.54 -14.25
N ASP A 5 18.70 -13.69 -13.44
CA ASP A 5 19.27 -14.04 -12.13
C ASP A 5 18.73 -13.20 -10.95
N LEU A 6 17.57 -12.57 -11.13
CA LEU A 6 16.90 -11.85 -10.05
C LEU A 6 16.20 -12.80 -9.08
N LEU A 7 16.17 -12.43 -7.81
CA LEU A 7 15.55 -13.18 -6.71
C LEU A 7 14.30 -12.45 -6.23
N THR A 8 13.19 -13.18 -6.14
CA THR A 8 11.91 -12.67 -5.62
C THR A 8 11.45 -13.52 -4.44
N PRO A 9 10.87 -12.92 -3.39
CA PRO A 9 10.34 -13.70 -2.27
C PRO A 9 9.24 -14.65 -2.75
N CYS A 10 9.27 -15.88 -2.25
CA CYS A 10 8.30 -16.94 -2.56
C CYS A 10 7.92 -17.73 -1.29
N SER A 11 6.89 -18.58 -1.39
CA SER A 11 6.51 -19.45 -0.29
C SER A 11 7.46 -20.66 -0.20
N PRO A 12 7.70 -21.24 1.01
CA PRO A 12 8.59 -22.39 1.15
C PRO A 12 8.18 -23.65 0.35
N GLY A 13 6.91 -23.75 -0.03
CA GLY A 13 6.38 -24.85 -0.85
C GLY A 13 6.47 -24.63 -2.35
N ASP A 14 6.93 -23.45 -2.79
CA ASP A 14 7.01 -23.14 -4.22
C ASP A 14 8.15 -23.94 -4.89
N PRO A 15 7.96 -24.39 -6.14
CA PRO A 15 9.02 -25.05 -6.89
C PRO A 15 10.26 -24.15 -6.98
N ALA A 16 11.45 -24.73 -6.74
CA ALA A 16 12.73 -24.02 -6.75
C ALA A 16 12.87 -22.92 -5.67
N ALA A 17 12.07 -22.95 -4.60
CA ALA A 17 12.30 -22.11 -3.43
C ALA A 17 13.69 -22.39 -2.82
N LEU A 18 14.43 -21.32 -2.54
CA LEU A 18 15.73 -21.36 -1.89
C LEU A 18 15.60 -20.76 -0.49
N GLU A 19 16.03 -21.50 0.54
CA GLU A 19 16.01 -21.01 1.92
C GLU A 19 17.11 -19.97 2.13
N MET A 20 16.71 -18.70 2.31
CA MET A 20 17.58 -17.57 2.61
C MET A 20 16.76 -16.38 3.15
N THR A 21 17.42 -15.35 3.66
CA THR A 21 16.78 -14.10 4.08
C THR A 21 17.12 -12.95 3.14
N TRP A 22 16.44 -11.82 3.28
CA TRP A 22 16.73 -10.62 2.49
C TRP A 22 18.16 -10.09 2.69
N MET A 23 18.81 -10.40 3.82
CA MET A 23 20.20 -10.03 4.09
C MET A 23 21.20 -10.75 3.18
N ASP A 24 20.80 -11.89 2.63
CA ASP A 24 21.62 -12.73 1.77
C ASP A 24 21.44 -12.37 0.28
N VAL A 25 20.46 -11.53 -0.04
CA VAL A 25 20.14 -11.10 -1.41
C VAL A 25 21.05 -9.92 -1.82
N PRO A 26 21.82 -10.02 -2.92
CA PRO A 26 22.60 -8.90 -3.43
C PRO A 26 21.71 -7.69 -3.79
N SER A 27 22.21 -6.48 -3.56
CA SER A 27 21.43 -5.24 -3.73
C SER A 27 20.93 -4.99 -5.14
N ASP A 28 21.59 -5.54 -6.16
CA ASP A 28 21.24 -5.43 -7.58
C ASP A 28 20.42 -6.62 -8.09
N LYS A 29 20.10 -7.59 -7.23
CA LYS A 29 19.40 -8.84 -7.59
C LYS A 29 18.02 -8.98 -6.96
N LEU A 30 17.55 -7.99 -6.20
CA LEU A 30 16.19 -8.01 -5.66
C LEU A 30 15.17 -7.70 -6.76
N LEU A 31 14.20 -8.59 -6.93
CA LEU A 31 12.98 -8.33 -7.69
C LEU A 31 11.81 -8.22 -6.71
N GLU A 32 11.44 -6.98 -6.38
CA GLU A 32 10.35 -6.70 -5.47
C GLU A 32 9.00 -7.17 -6.06
N PRO A 33 8.09 -7.70 -5.21
CA PRO A 33 6.76 -8.07 -5.66
C PRO A 33 5.95 -6.82 -6.05
N ILE A 34 5.10 -6.97 -7.07
CA ILE A 34 4.22 -5.90 -7.52
C ILE A 34 3.08 -5.73 -6.50
N VAL A 35 2.79 -4.48 -6.14
CA VAL A 35 1.62 -4.13 -5.32
C VAL A 35 0.34 -4.59 -6.02
N CYS A 36 -0.46 -5.38 -5.33
CA CYS A 36 -1.69 -5.94 -5.88
C CYS A 36 -2.94 -5.46 -5.12
N MET A 37 -4.12 -5.79 -5.65
CA MET A 37 -5.38 -5.34 -5.06
C MET A 37 -5.58 -5.83 -3.62
N SER A 38 -5.07 -7.01 -3.26
CA SER A 38 -5.16 -7.50 -1.87
C SER A 38 -4.34 -6.65 -0.90
N ASP A 39 -3.24 -6.04 -1.33
CA ASP A 39 -2.47 -5.10 -0.50
C ASP A 39 -3.29 -3.83 -0.23
N MET A 40 -3.96 -3.32 -1.27
CA MET A 40 -4.85 -2.16 -1.15
C MET A 40 -6.03 -2.45 -0.22
N LEU A 41 -6.68 -3.60 -0.38
CA LEU A 41 -7.80 -4.03 0.48
C LEU A 41 -7.36 -4.20 1.93
N ARG A 42 -6.20 -4.82 2.18
CA ARG A 42 -5.63 -4.94 3.52
C ARG A 42 -5.38 -3.57 4.14
N SER A 43 -4.77 -2.65 3.37
CA SER A 43 -4.47 -1.28 3.83
C SER A 43 -5.74 -0.48 4.15
N LEU A 44 -6.79 -0.65 3.34
CA LEU A 44 -8.10 -0.04 3.58
C LEU A 44 -8.75 -0.59 4.85
N SER A 45 -8.67 -1.91 5.08
CA SER A 45 -9.29 -2.55 6.25
C SER A 45 -8.72 -2.07 7.59
N THR A 46 -7.46 -1.63 7.61
CA THR A 46 -6.78 -1.15 8.82
C THR A 46 -6.81 0.38 8.98
N THR A 47 -7.24 1.10 7.94
CA THR A 47 -7.26 2.58 7.94
C THR A 47 -8.68 3.07 8.19
N ARG A 48 -8.87 3.81 9.29
CA ARG A 48 -10.18 4.38 9.62
C ARG A 48 -10.38 5.74 8.96
N PRO A 49 -11.60 6.09 8.53
CA PRO A 49 -11.93 7.45 8.13
C PRO A 49 -11.60 8.44 9.24
N THR A 50 -10.95 9.55 8.89
CA THR A 50 -10.53 10.58 9.85
C THR A 50 -11.57 11.67 10.06
N VAL A 51 -12.44 11.89 9.07
CA VAL A 51 -13.50 12.90 9.11
C VAL A 51 -14.81 12.23 9.50
N ASN A 52 -15.46 12.77 10.53
CA ASN A 52 -16.75 12.28 10.99
C ASN A 52 -17.89 13.19 10.49
N THR A 53 -19.14 12.79 10.75
CA THR A 53 -20.32 13.54 10.32
C THR A 53 -20.42 14.93 10.97
N GLU A 54 -19.95 15.10 12.21
CA GLU A 54 -19.99 16.39 12.90
C GLU A 54 -19.05 17.41 12.24
N ASP A 55 -17.87 16.98 11.81
CA ASP A 55 -16.94 17.82 11.05
C ASP A 55 -17.59 18.35 9.78
N LEU A 56 -18.32 17.47 9.06
CA LEU A 56 -19.06 17.85 7.86
C LEU A 56 -20.18 18.85 8.15
N LEU A 57 -20.88 18.73 9.29
CA LEU A 57 -21.93 19.68 9.68
C LEU A 57 -21.35 21.07 9.98
N LYS A 58 -20.18 21.15 10.60
CA LYS A 58 -19.49 22.43 10.85
C LYS A 58 -19.10 23.12 9.55
N VAL A 59 -18.53 22.37 8.61
CA VAL A 59 -18.17 22.88 7.28
C VAL A 59 -19.41 23.35 6.53
N LYS A 60 -20.48 22.55 6.53
CA LYS A 60 -21.75 22.91 5.89
C LYS A 60 -22.33 24.20 6.46
N LYS A 61 -22.39 24.34 7.79
CA LYS A 61 -22.88 25.56 8.44
C LYS A 61 -22.07 26.79 8.03
N PHE A 62 -20.75 26.69 8.03
CA PHE A 62 -19.90 27.79 7.56
C PHE A 62 -20.21 28.18 6.11
N THR A 63 -20.38 27.20 5.22
CA THR A 63 -20.75 27.47 3.82
C THR A 63 -22.13 28.13 3.70
N GLU A 64 -23.11 27.73 4.51
CA GLU A 64 -24.45 28.33 4.52
C GLU A 64 -24.46 29.76 5.08
N ASP A 65 -23.68 30.02 6.13
CA ASP A 65 -23.64 31.32 6.80
C ASP A 65 -22.90 32.40 5.98
N PHE A 66 -21.90 32.01 5.19
CA PHE A 66 -20.98 32.96 4.53
C PHE A 66 -20.96 32.89 3.00
N GLY A 67 -21.41 31.79 2.38
CA GLY A 67 -21.46 31.67 0.92
C GLY A 67 -20.07 31.74 0.26
N MET A 68 -20.02 32.27 -0.98
CA MET A 68 -18.78 32.36 -1.77
C MET A 68 -17.93 33.61 -1.47
N GLU A 69 -18.54 34.63 -0.87
CA GLU A 69 -17.88 35.92 -0.53
C GLU A 69 -17.53 36.02 0.96
N GLY A 70 -17.56 34.88 1.65
CA GLY A 70 -17.31 34.71 3.08
C GLY A 70 -15.93 35.09 3.57
#